data_AF-B4G988-F1
#
_entry.id   AF-B4G988-F1
#
_cell.length_a   1.000
_cell.length_b   1.000
_cell.length_c   1.000
_cell.angle_alpha   90.00
_cell.angle_beta   90.00
_cell.angle_gamma   90.00
#
_symmetry.space_group_name_H-M   'P 1'
#
loop_
_entity.id
_entity.type
_entity.pdbx_description
1 polymer ?
#
loop_
_entity_poly.entity_id
_entity_poly.type
_entity_poly.pdbx_seq_one_letter_code
_entity_poly.pdbx_strand_id
1 'polypeptide(L)'
;MDWDVDVEPLVIMNADAASYVSHGSYGCYYSSWRLAPVSFLLSRVSCLLLCSGFDAAKHWLAVSSILLIIGAASVAVPLALRVAASAPFEERLRVAVQLLDQVPLIDGHNDLPWNIRKFLHNKLNDFNFDEDLRNVMPWGRSHWSHTDLTRLKKGRISAQFWAAYVPCEAQHRDAVQLTLEQIDVIKRLTDRYSPQLTTCTSAQGFYGNDVSDIDQVFVADIIDAHKNQQVCSLTGVEGGHSLGGSLAVLRTLYAIGVRYMTLTSTCHTPWADSSYADAPTFNMKHGGLTLFGKTLAV
;
A
#
# COMPACT_ATOMS: atom_id res chain seq x y z
N MET A 1 36.51 -6.35 -10.21
CA MET A 1 35.35 -7.21 -10.50
C MET A 1 34.17 -6.27 -10.56
N ASP A 2 33.80 -5.91 -11.78
CA ASP A 2 32.56 -5.17 -12.05
C ASP A 2 31.39 -6.01 -11.54
N TRP A 3 30.53 -5.39 -10.76
CA TRP A 3 29.25 -5.96 -10.36
C TRP A 3 28.21 -5.37 -11.30
N ASP A 4 27.86 -6.11 -12.35
CA ASP A 4 26.59 -5.89 -13.05
C ASP A 4 25.47 -6.09 -12.03
N VAL A 5 24.74 -5.02 -11.74
CA VAL A 5 23.58 -4.97 -10.85
C VAL A 5 22.33 -4.95 -11.72
N ASP A 6 21.90 -6.13 -12.16
CA ASP A 6 20.52 -6.36 -12.58
C ASP A 6 19.73 -6.76 -11.32
N VAL A 7 19.26 -5.75 -10.59
CA VAL A 7 18.31 -5.90 -9.49
C VAL A 7 16.96 -5.41 -10.01
N GLU A 8 15.99 -6.33 -10.11
CA GLU A 8 14.60 -5.93 -10.33
C GLU A 8 14.03 -5.37 -9.02
N PRO A 9 13.30 -4.24 -9.05
CA PRO A 9 12.98 -3.50 -7.83
C PRO A 9 11.93 -4.26 -6.99
N LEU A 10 12.35 -4.72 -5.81
CA LEU A 10 11.42 -4.98 -4.71
C LEU A 10 10.90 -3.62 -4.22
N VAL A 11 9.59 -3.49 -3.96
CA VAL A 11 9.07 -2.27 -3.34
C VAL A 11 9.58 -2.22 -1.90
N ILE A 12 10.56 -1.36 -1.66
CA ILE A 12 11.19 -1.19 -0.36
C ILE A 12 10.53 -0.01 0.34
N MET A 13 9.80 -0.27 1.42
CA MET A 13 9.06 0.74 2.18
C MET A 13 9.77 1.05 3.50
N ASN A 14 9.62 2.27 4.00
CA ASN A 14 10.04 2.62 5.36
C ASN A 14 8.87 2.39 6.33
N ALA A 15 9.14 1.97 7.58
CA ALA A 15 8.12 1.54 8.54
C ALA A 15 7.13 2.64 8.97
N ASP A 16 7.40 3.90 8.62
CA ASP A 16 6.52 5.04 8.86
C ASP A 16 6.04 5.63 7.53
N ALA A 17 5.08 4.96 6.89
CA ALA A 17 4.27 5.55 5.82
C ALA A 17 2.94 4.79 5.63
N ALA A 18 2.02 4.92 6.59
CA ALA A 18 0.60 4.96 6.23
C ALA A 18 0.31 6.30 5.54
N SER A 19 0.88 6.49 4.35
CA SER A 19 0.62 7.64 3.49
C SER A 19 0.79 7.21 2.05
N TYR A 20 -0.34 7.19 1.35
CA TYR A 20 -0.51 7.15 -0.10
C TYR A 20 0.81 7.19 -0.90
N VAL A 21 1.19 6.05 -1.46
CA VAL A 21 2.20 6.00 -2.53
C VAL A 21 1.52 6.44 -3.81
N SER A 22 1.63 7.73 -4.14
CA SER A 22 1.56 8.18 -5.53
C SER A 22 2.97 8.08 -6.11
N HIS A 23 3.29 7.00 -6.83
CA HIS A 23 4.50 7.00 -7.64
C HIS A 23 4.31 7.89 -8.86
N GLY A 24 5.02 9.01 -8.86
CA GLY A 24 5.37 9.75 -10.05
C GLY A 24 6.73 9.29 -10.55
N SER A 25 6.80 8.86 -11.81
CA SER A 25 7.98 9.00 -12.67
C SER A 25 7.56 8.85 -14.14
N TYR A 26 6.97 9.93 -14.67
CA TYR A 26 7.23 10.33 -16.05
C TYR A 26 7.58 11.82 -16.00
N GLY A 27 8.81 12.12 -16.41
CA GLY A 27 9.29 13.49 -16.52
C GLY A 27 8.48 14.25 -17.57
N CYS A 28 7.66 15.18 -17.11
CA CYS A 28 7.19 16.29 -17.90
C CYS A 28 7.60 17.57 -17.17
N TYR A 29 8.43 18.38 -17.82
CA TYR A 29 8.82 19.71 -17.38
C TYR A 29 7.58 20.51 -16.94
N TYR A 30 7.37 20.65 -15.64
CA TYR A 30 6.43 21.62 -15.08
C TYR A 30 7.22 22.89 -14.77
N SER A 31 7.17 23.82 -15.73
CA SER A 31 7.35 25.24 -15.41
C SER A 31 6.35 25.62 -14.31
N SER A 32 6.80 26.49 -13.41
CA SER A 32 6.04 26.95 -12.26
C SER A 32 4.70 27.58 -12.67
N TRP A 33 3.60 26.83 -12.55
CA TRP A 33 2.27 27.42 -12.53
C TRP A 33 2.05 28.02 -11.14
N ARG A 34 2.58 29.24 -10.94
CA ARG A 34 1.94 30.15 -9.99
C ARG A 34 0.46 30.21 -10.37
N LEU A 35 -0.43 30.06 -9.40
CA LEU A 35 -1.84 30.36 -9.55
C LEU A 35 -1.94 31.75 -10.18
N ALA A 36 -2.22 31.76 -11.48
CA ALA A 36 -2.44 33.02 -12.17
C ALA A 36 -3.73 33.59 -11.53
N PRO A 37 -3.71 34.84 -11.05
CA PRO A 37 -4.91 35.44 -10.48
C PRO A 37 -6.05 35.33 -11.51
N VAL A 38 -7.29 35.23 -11.05
CA VAL A 38 -8.49 35.08 -11.92
C VAL A 38 -8.51 36.11 -13.07
N SER A 39 -7.84 37.26 -12.89
CA SER A 39 -7.57 38.28 -13.92
C SER A 39 -6.79 37.79 -15.15
N PHE A 40 -5.92 36.79 -15.03
CA PHE A 40 -5.11 36.25 -16.12
C PHE A 40 -5.89 35.27 -17.02
N LEU A 41 -6.82 34.50 -16.45
CA LEU A 41 -7.74 33.63 -17.21
C LEU A 41 -8.77 34.44 -18.00
N LEU A 42 -9.28 35.53 -17.41
CA LEU A 42 -10.20 36.47 -18.09
C LEU A 42 -9.54 37.19 -19.28
N SER A 43 -8.23 37.44 -19.21
CA SER A 43 -7.46 38.08 -20.29
C SER A 43 -7.28 37.17 -21.52
N ARG A 44 -7.03 35.87 -21.33
CA ARG A 44 -6.85 34.92 -22.45
C ARG A 44 -8.16 34.48 -23.11
N VAL A 45 -9.25 34.39 -22.36
CA VAL A 45 -10.60 34.14 -22.93
C VAL A 45 -11.04 35.35 -23.77
N SER A 46 -10.75 36.57 -23.32
CA SER A 46 -10.97 37.78 -24.13
C SER A 46 -10.17 37.77 -25.43
N CYS A 47 -8.92 37.30 -25.41
CA CYS A 47 -8.01 37.36 -26.56
C CYS A 47 -8.33 36.32 -27.65
N LEU A 48 -8.82 35.12 -27.29
CA LEU A 48 -9.23 34.09 -28.25
C LEU A 48 -10.55 34.41 -28.98
N LEU A 49 -11.40 35.25 -28.40
CA LEU A 49 -12.74 35.57 -28.94
C LEU A 49 -12.76 36.90 -29.73
N LEU A 50 -11.79 37.80 -29.50
CA LEU A 50 -11.64 39.06 -30.25
C LEU A 50 -11.20 38.87 -31.71
N CYS A 51 -10.76 37.67 -32.11
CA CYS A 51 -10.37 37.35 -33.50
C CYS A 51 -11.54 36.86 -34.37
N SER A 52 -12.71 36.58 -33.79
CA SER A 52 -13.92 36.23 -34.53
C SER A 52 -14.93 37.36 -34.36
N GLY A 53 -15.49 37.90 -35.45
CA GLY A 53 -16.44 39.02 -35.47
C GLY A 53 -17.79 38.72 -34.80
N PHE A 54 -17.75 38.36 -33.52
CA PHE A 54 -18.88 38.04 -32.69
C PHE A 54 -19.45 39.31 -32.07
N ASP A 55 -20.76 39.46 -32.23
CA ASP A 55 -21.62 40.47 -31.65
C ASP A 55 -21.31 40.66 -30.15
N ALA A 56 -20.95 41.88 -29.74
CA ALA A 56 -20.50 42.18 -28.37
C ALA A 56 -21.53 41.76 -27.30
N ALA A 57 -22.82 41.77 -27.64
CA ALA A 57 -23.89 41.25 -26.78
C ALA A 57 -23.74 39.74 -26.50
N LYS A 58 -23.36 38.95 -27.51
CA LYS A 58 -23.13 37.50 -27.37
C LYS A 58 -21.90 37.20 -26.52
N HIS A 59 -20.86 38.04 -26.59
CA HIS A 59 -19.67 37.92 -25.74
C HIS A 59 -19.98 38.17 -24.25
N TRP A 60 -20.70 39.25 -23.92
CA TRP A 60 -21.07 39.53 -22.54
C TRP A 60 -22.02 38.48 -21.95
N LEU A 61 -22.91 37.91 -22.76
CA LEU A 61 -23.76 36.78 -22.37
C LEU A 61 -22.93 35.50 -22.06
N ALA A 62 -21.94 35.19 -22.89
CA ALA A 62 -21.06 34.03 -22.67
C ALA A 62 -20.22 34.18 -21.38
N VAL A 63 -19.62 35.35 -21.17
CA VAL A 63 -18.81 35.62 -19.97
C VAL A 63 -19.67 35.59 -18.70
N SER A 64 -20.87 36.19 -18.73
CA SER A 64 -21.81 36.17 -17.61
C SER A 64 -22.27 34.74 -17.27
N SER A 65 -22.53 33.92 -18.28
CA SER A 65 -22.91 32.51 -18.10
C SER A 65 -21.78 31.69 -17.46
N ILE A 66 -20.54 31.89 -17.89
CA ILE A 66 -19.37 31.21 -17.31
C ILE A 66 -19.15 31.63 -15.85
N LEU A 67 -19.26 32.92 -15.55
CA LEU A 67 -19.12 33.43 -14.17
C LEU A 67 -20.25 32.92 -13.26
N LEU A 68 -21.47 32.80 -13.77
CA LEU A 68 -22.60 32.20 -13.04
C LEU A 68 -22.37 30.71 -12.75
N ILE A 69 -21.83 29.95 -13.72
CA ILE A 69 -21.51 28.53 -13.51
C ILE A 69 -20.40 28.38 -12.48
N ILE A 70 -19.33 29.18 -12.56
CA ILE A 70 -18.22 29.14 -11.59
C ILE A 70 -18.71 29.55 -10.19
N GLY A 71 -19.50 30.63 -10.11
CA GLY A 71 -20.14 31.07 -8.87
C GLY A 71 -21.03 29.99 -8.26
N ALA A 72 -21.93 29.40 -9.06
CA ALA A 72 -22.79 28.30 -8.62
C ALA A 72 -21.98 27.08 -8.15
N ALA A 73 -20.97 26.66 -8.91
CA ALA A 73 -20.13 25.52 -8.56
C ALA A 73 -19.34 25.76 -7.25
N SER A 74 -18.79 26.97 -7.07
CA SER A 74 -18.03 27.34 -5.87
C SER A 74 -18.84 27.33 -4.58
N VAL A 75 -20.17 27.44 -4.65
CA VAL A 75 -21.06 27.33 -3.49
C VAL A 75 -21.68 25.94 -3.39
N ALA A 76 -22.15 25.41 -4.52
CA ALA A 76 -22.85 24.13 -4.56
C ALA A 76 -21.95 22.94 -4.22
N VAL A 77 -20.69 22.92 -4.68
CA VAL A 77 -19.76 21.81 -4.41
C VAL A 77 -19.39 21.74 -2.93
N PRO A 78 -18.94 22.83 -2.26
CA PRO A 78 -18.67 22.77 -0.82
C PRO A 78 -19.93 22.48 0.01
N LEU A 79 -21.09 22.99 -0.39
CA LEU A 79 -22.35 22.72 0.30
C LEU A 79 -22.76 21.25 0.15
N ALA A 80 -22.66 20.66 -1.05
CA ALA A 80 -22.93 19.25 -1.28
C ALA A 80 -21.97 18.35 -0.50
N LEU A 81 -20.67 18.68 -0.45
CA LEU A 81 -19.68 17.97 0.36
C LEU A 81 -19.98 18.05 1.86
N ARG A 82 -20.42 19.22 2.36
CA ARG A 82 -20.86 19.39 3.75
C ARG A 82 -22.13 18.60 4.06
N VAL A 83 -23.11 18.62 3.16
CA VAL A 83 -24.36 17.85 3.31
C VAL A 83 -24.05 16.35 3.32
N ALA A 84 -23.17 15.86 2.45
CA ALA A 84 -22.70 14.49 2.45
C ALA A 84 -21.95 14.11 3.75
N ALA A 85 -21.14 15.01 4.31
CA ALA A 85 -20.49 14.79 5.60
C ALA A 85 -21.50 14.74 6.77
N SER A 86 -22.62 15.47 6.66
CA SER A 86 -23.73 15.43 7.62
C SER A 86 -24.74 14.30 7.41
N ALA A 87 -24.58 13.49 6.35
CA ALA A 87 -25.48 12.36 6.08
C ALA A 87 -25.46 11.36 7.25
N PRO A 88 -26.58 10.68 7.56
CA PRO A 88 -26.63 9.67 8.62
C PRO A 88 -25.58 8.57 8.43
N PHE A 89 -25.14 7.95 9.53
CA PHE A 89 -24.13 6.89 9.51
C PHE A 89 -24.45 5.76 8.52
N GLU A 90 -25.69 5.28 8.51
CA GLU A 90 -26.14 4.21 7.62
C GLU A 90 -26.03 4.55 6.13
N GLU A 91 -26.23 5.82 5.77
CA GLU A 91 -26.09 6.27 4.39
C GLU A 91 -24.62 6.30 3.98
N ARG A 92 -23.75 6.85 4.83
CA ARG A 92 -22.30 6.85 4.60
C ARG A 92 -21.73 5.43 4.52
N LEU A 93 -22.20 4.53 5.39
CA LEU A 93 -21.79 3.12 5.38
C LEU A 93 -22.22 2.44 4.08
N ARG A 94 -23.46 2.68 3.61
CA ARG A 94 -23.94 2.14 2.34
C ARG A 94 -23.08 2.59 1.16
N VAL A 95 -22.77 3.88 1.07
CA VAL A 95 -21.91 4.43 0.02
C VAL A 95 -20.50 3.83 0.09
N ALA A 96 -19.92 3.71 1.29
CA ALA A 96 -18.62 3.09 1.47
C ALA A 96 -18.62 1.63 0.99
N VAL A 97 -19.62 0.83 1.36
CA VAL A 97 -19.75 -0.57 0.90
C VAL A 97 -19.88 -0.65 -0.61
N GLN A 98 -20.69 0.21 -1.24
CA GLN A 98 -20.84 0.25 -2.70
C GLN A 98 -19.54 0.62 -3.42
N LEU A 99 -18.75 1.55 -2.85
CA LEU A 99 -17.43 1.89 -3.38
C LEU A 99 -16.48 0.71 -3.27
N LEU A 100 -16.47 0.01 -2.13
CA LEU A 100 -15.61 -1.14 -1.90
C LEU A 100 -15.99 -2.36 -2.76
N ASP A 101 -17.23 -2.47 -3.21
CA ASP A 101 -17.61 -3.49 -4.20
C ASP A 101 -16.98 -3.20 -5.60
N GLN A 102 -16.69 -1.93 -5.91
CA GLN A 102 -16.13 -1.52 -7.21
C GLN A 102 -14.60 -1.32 -7.18
N VAL A 103 -14.06 -0.87 -6.05
CA VAL A 103 -12.66 -0.51 -5.88
C VAL A 103 -12.05 -1.41 -4.82
N PRO A 104 -11.00 -2.20 -5.15
CA PRO A 104 -10.41 -3.11 -4.18
C PRO A 104 -9.73 -2.35 -3.04
N LEU A 105 -10.05 -2.73 -1.80
CA LEU A 105 -9.32 -2.24 -0.64
C LEU A 105 -8.08 -3.10 -0.40
N ILE A 106 -6.92 -2.45 -0.37
CA ILE A 106 -5.62 -3.09 -0.17
C ILE A 106 -5.10 -2.64 1.18
N ASP A 107 -4.98 -3.57 2.14
CA ASP A 107 -4.31 -3.31 3.40
C ASP A 107 -2.82 -3.67 3.28
N GLY A 108 -1.98 -2.71 3.67
CA GLY A 108 -0.54 -2.77 3.44
C GLY A 108 0.26 -3.51 4.51
N HIS A 109 -0.31 -3.83 5.68
CA HIS A 109 0.46 -4.47 6.75
C HIS A 109 -0.42 -5.07 7.84
N ASN A 110 -0.36 -6.39 8.03
CA ASN A 110 -1.11 -7.09 9.07
C ASN A 110 -0.30 -8.20 9.76
N ASP A 111 -0.17 -8.09 11.09
CA ASP A 111 0.63 -8.96 11.96
C ASP A 111 -0.07 -10.25 12.44
N LEU A 112 -1.17 -10.67 11.81
CA LEU A 112 -1.78 -11.97 12.11
C LEU A 112 -0.76 -13.14 12.13
N PRO A 113 0.21 -13.26 11.21
CA PRO A 113 1.22 -14.33 11.25
C PRO A 113 2.05 -14.31 12.54
N TRP A 114 2.34 -13.13 13.09
CA TRP A 114 3.03 -13.01 14.37
C TRP A 114 2.17 -13.48 15.53
N ASN A 115 0.87 -13.15 15.53
CA ASN A 115 -0.06 -13.66 16.55
C ASN A 115 -0.17 -15.19 16.50
N ILE A 116 -0.24 -15.79 15.31
CA ILE A 116 -0.23 -17.25 15.12
C ILE A 116 1.06 -17.86 15.69
N ARG A 117 2.22 -17.24 15.42
CA ARG A 117 3.49 -17.69 16.01
C ARG A 117 3.45 -17.62 17.53
N LYS A 118 3.02 -16.48 18.08
CA LYS A 118 3.04 -16.20 19.51
C LYS A 118 2.10 -17.11 20.30
N PHE A 119 0.90 -17.37 19.78
CA PHE A 119 -0.11 -18.14 20.50
C PHE A 119 -0.07 -19.64 20.21
N LEU A 120 0.31 -20.02 18.98
CA LEU A 120 0.21 -21.40 18.52
C LEU A 120 1.54 -21.98 18.02
N HIS A 121 2.64 -21.23 18.08
CA HIS A 121 3.94 -21.66 17.56
C HIS A 121 3.85 -22.16 16.11
N ASN A 122 3.09 -21.44 15.26
CA ASN A 122 2.86 -21.75 13.84
C ASN A 122 2.12 -23.06 13.54
N LYS A 123 1.51 -23.69 14.56
CA LYS A 123 0.67 -24.90 14.41
C LYS A 123 -0.73 -24.54 13.93
N LEU A 124 -0.89 -24.44 12.61
CA LEU A 124 -2.17 -24.05 12.00
C LEU A 124 -3.32 -25.05 12.27
N ASN A 125 -3.03 -26.31 12.60
CA ASN A 125 -4.05 -27.29 13.00
C ASN A 125 -4.88 -26.83 14.20
N ASP A 126 -4.31 -25.98 15.05
CA ASP A 126 -4.96 -25.44 16.23
C ASP A 126 -5.53 -24.02 15.97
N PHE A 127 -5.57 -23.58 14.70
CA PHE A 127 -6.05 -22.26 14.29
C PHE A 127 -7.26 -22.35 13.36
N ASN A 128 -8.42 -21.92 13.87
CA ASN A 128 -9.64 -21.76 13.08
C ASN A 128 -9.85 -20.28 12.71
N PHE A 129 -9.59 -19.93 11.46
CA PHE A 129 -9.67 -18.56 10.95
C PHE A 129 -11.08 -18.16 10.50
N ASP A 130 -11.96 -19.14 10.27
CA ASP A 130 -13.37 -18.91 9.92
C ASP A 130 -14.20 -18.43 11.13
N GLU A 131 -13.72 -18.68 12.35
CA GLU A 131 -14.37 -18.24 13.58
C GLU A 131 -14.19 -16.74 13.86
N ASP A 132 -15.14 -16.16 14.60
CA ASP A 132 -14.98 -14.81 15.15
C ASP A 132 -13.99 -14.86 16.33
N LEU A 133 -12.72 -14.57 16.03
CA LEU A 133 -11.61 -14.64 16.98
C LEU A 133 -11.78 -13.70 18.19
N ARG A 134 -12.72 -12.74 18.16
CA ARG A 134 -13.06 -11.94 19.34
C ARG A 134 -13.63 -12.79 20.49
N ASN A 135 -14.20 -13.95 20.18
CA ASN A 135 -14.82 -14.84 21.15
C ASN A 135 -13.93 -16.04 21.52
N VAL A 136 -12.74 -16.15 20.92
CA VAL A 136 -11.82 -17.29 21.09
C VAL A 136 -10.62 -16.85 21.91
N MET A 137 -10.28 -17.58 22.98
CA MET A 137 -9.06 -17.32 23.75
C MET A 137 -7.83 -17.96 23.09
N PRO A 138 -6.63 -17.33 23.12
CA PRO A 138 -6.32 -16.03 23.73
C PRO A 138 -6.63 -14.81 22.83
N TRP A 139 -7.06 -15.03 21.59
CA TRP A 139 -7.27 -14.02 20.55
C TRP A 139 -8.14 -12.84 21.00
N GLY A 140 -9.31 -13.13 21.56
CA GLY A 140 -10.30 -12.12 21.97
C GLY A 140 -9.84 -11.17 23.07
N ARG A 141 -8.82 -11.52 23.86
CA ARG A 141 -8.20 -10.64 24.87
C ARG A 141 -6.93 -9.95 24.38
N SER A 142 -6.37 -10.36 23.25
CA SER A 142 -5.15 -9.77 22.73
C SER A 142 -5.46 -8.42 22.08
N HIS A 143 -4.86 -7.35 22.59
CA HIS A 143 -4.86 -6.02 21.98
C HIS A 143 -4.16 -5.96 20.61
N TRP A 144 -3.58 -7.07 20.17
CA TRP A 144 -2.85 -7.18 18.91
C TRP A 144 -3.58 -8.09 17.91
N SER A 145 -4.72 -8.67 18.29
CA SER A 145 -5.50 -9.61 17.46
C SER A 145 -6.76 -8.95 16.89
N HIS A 146 -6.65 -8.44 15.66
CA HIS A 146 -7.73 -7.67 15.03
C HIS A 146 -8.41 -8.38 13.85
N THR A 147 -7.89 -9.53 13.44
CA THR A 147 -8.19 -10.10 12.12
C THR A 147 -8.70 -11.52 12.22
N ASP A 148 -9.86 -11.77 11.64
CA ASP A 148 -10.42 -13.09 11.33
C ASP A 148 -11.08 -13.04 9.95
N LEU A 149 -11.32 -14.20 9.34
CA LEU A 149 -11.79 -14.28 7.96
C LEU A 149 -13.21 -13.70 7.80
N THR A 150 -14.04 -13.85 8.84
CA THR A 150 -15.38 -13.25 8.87
C THR A 150 -15.32 -11.72 8.82
N ARG A 151 -14.45 -11.09 9.62
CA ARG A 151 -14.27 -9.63 9.61
C ARG A 151 -13.57 -9.12 8.36
N LEU A 152 -12.60 -9.86 7.79
CA LEU A 152 -12.00 -9.51 6.51
C LEU A 152 -13.05 -9.40 5.39
N LYS A 153 -13.93 -10.41 5.27
CA LYS A 153 -15.03 -10.42 4.30
C LYS A 153 -16.01 -9.28 4.54
N LYS A 154 -16.41 -9.06 5.80
CA LYS A 154 -17.33 -7.97 6.17
C LYS A 154 -16.75 -6.59 5.89
N GLY A 155 -15.43 -6.44 6.07
CA GLY A 155 -14.68 -5.23 5.79
C GLY A 155 -14.39 -4.98 4.31
N ARG A 156 -14.73 -5.92 3.42
CA ARG A 156 -14.47 -5.86 1.97
C ARG A 156 -12.98 -5.65 1.64
N ILE A 157 -12.09 -6.28 2.40
CA ILE A 157 -10.66 -6.28 2.09
C ILE A 157 -10.44 -7.20 0.89
N SER A 158 -9.86 -6.65 -0.17
CA SER A 158 -9.62 -7.35 -1.43
C SER A 158 -8.19 -7.88 -1.51
N ALA A 159 -7.24 -7.18 -0.89
CA ALA A 159 -5.87 -7.64 -0.77
C ALA A 159 -5.30 -7.32 0.61
N GLN A 160 -4.49 -8.24 1.13
CA GLN A 160 -3.83 -8.11 2.41
C GLN A 160 -2.37 -8.49 2.27
N PHE A 161 -1.49 -7.56 2.61
CA PHE A 161 -0.10 -7.89 2.88
C PHE A 161 0.04 -8.42 4.31
N TRP A 162 0.39 -9.69 4.42
CA TRP A 162 0.70 -10.35 5.67
C TRP A 162 2.16 -10.09 6.03
N ALA A 163 2.38 -9.58 7.25
CA ALA A 163 3.72 -9.23 7.72
C ALA A 163 4.47 -10.48 8.21
N ALA A 164 5.55 -10.83 7.51
CA ALA A 164 6.58 -11.74 7.99
C ALA A 164 7.52 -11.00 8.96
N TYR A 165 6.97 -10.61 10.11
CA TYR A 165 7.69 -9.91 11.17
C TYR A 165 8.56 -10.84 12.01
N VAL A 166 9.76 -10.36 12.36
CA VAL A 166 10.64 -11.01 13.34
C VAL A 166 11.19 -9.98 14.36
N PRO A 167 11.29 -10.33 15.66
CA PRO A 167 11.77 -9.40 16.67
C PRO A 167 13.20 -8.93 16.43
N CYS A 168 13.50 -7.70 16.85
CA CYS A 168 14.83 -7.10 16.71
C CYS A 168 15.92 -7.88 17.46
N GLU A 169 15.57 -8.60 18.52
CA GLU A 169 16.49 -9.45 19.29
C GLU A 169 17.04 -10.64 18.49
N ALA A 170 16.39 -10.99 17.38
CA ALA A 170 16.86 -12.01 16.44
C ALA A 170 17.96 -11.50 15.50
N GLN A 171 18.19 -10.18 15.42
CA GLN A 171 19.25 -9.61 14.61
C GLN A 171 20.63 -10.16 15.06
N HIS A 172 21.44 -10.59 14.09
CA HIS A 172 22.72 -11.30 14.31
C HIS A 172 22.59 -12.68 14.98
N ARG A 173 21.38 -13.26 15.01
CA ARG A 173 21.11 -14.60 15.51
C ARG A 173 20.33 -15.38 14.45
N ASP A 174 19.07 -15.66 14.71
CA ASP A 174 18.18 -16.53 13.95
C ASP A 174 17.18 -15.76 13.08
N ALA A 175 17.34 -14.45 12.88
CA ALA A 175 16.42 -13.61 12.10
C ALA A 175 16.04 -14.23 10.74
N VAL A 176 17.02 -14.68 9.94
CA VAL A 176 16.76 -15.29 8.62
C VAL A 176 15.89 -16.54 8.74
N GLN A 177 16.17 -17.42 9.70
CA GLN A 177 15.38 -18.64 9.93
C GLN A 177 13.96 -18.28 10.33
N LEU A 178 13.79 -17.36 11.29
CA LEU A 178 12.48 -16.91 11.74
C LEU A 178 11.67 -16.29 10.59
N THR A 179 12.30 -15.49 9.73
CA THR A 179 11.62 -14.89 8.57
C THR A 179 11.11 -15.98 7.63
N LEU A 180 11.91 -17.01 7.34
CA LEU A 180 11.48 -18.14 6.51
C LEU A 180 10.31 -18.92 7.14
N GLU A 181 10.34 -19.14 8.46
CA GLU A 181 9.22 -19.76 9.19
C GLU A 181 7.93 -18.92 9.12
N GLN A 182 8.05 -17.59 9.15
CA GLN A 182 6.90 -16.68 9.04
C GLN A 182 6.34 -16.63 7.60
N ILE A 183 7.20 -16.65 6.59
CA ILE A 183 6.76 -16.76 5.18
C ILE A 183 6.05 -18.10 4.96
N ASP A 184 6.60 -19.19 5.49
CA ASP A 184 5.99 -20.51 5.44
C ASP A 184 4.60 -20.55 6.09
N VAL A 185 4.41 -19.96 7.28
CA VAL A 185 3.09 -19.94 7.92
C VAL A 185 2.07 -19.12 7.13
N ILE A 186 2.48 -18.00 6.50
CA ILE A 186 1.62 -17.21 5.62
C ILE A 186 1.17 -18.03 4.41
N LYS A 187 2.11 -18.74 3.77
CA LYS A 187 1.80 -19.61 2.64
C LYS A 187 0.83 -20.73 3.02
N ARG A 188 1.14 -21.48 4.08
CA ARG A 188 0.26 -22.57 4.57
C ARG A 188 -1.10 -22.08 5.03
N LEU A 189 -1.19 -20.88 5.60
CA LEU A 189 -2.46 -20.26 5.97
C LEU A 189 -3.29 -19.95 4.72
N THR A 190 -2.65 -19.34 3.71
CA THR A 190 -3.30 -19.02 2.43
C THR A 190 -3.81 -20.29 1.74
N ASP A 191 -2.96 -21.32 1.63
CA ASP A 191 -3.30 -22.61 1.02
C ASP A 191 -4.47 -23.29 1.74
N ARG A 192 -4.48 -23.25 3.07
CA ARG A 192 -5.54 -23.87 3.90
C ARG A 192 -6.91 -23.22 3.70
N TYR A 193 -6.96 -21.90 3.57
CA TYR A 193 -8.21 -21.15 3.43
C TYR A 193 -8.52 -20.78 1.97
N SER A 194 -7.84 -21.43 1.02
CA SER A 194 -8.19 -21.35 -0.40
C SER A 194 -9.59 -21.92 -0.67
N PRO A 195 -10.41 -21.31 -1.55
CA PRO A 195 -10.09 -20.16 -2.40
C PRO A 195 -10.38 -18.80 -1.75
N GLN A 196 -10.82 -18.75 -0.49
CA GLN A 196 -11.19 -17.50 0.17
C GLN A 196 -9.99 -16.57 0.34
N LEU A 197 -8.83 -17.16 0.67
CA LEU A 197 -7.53 -16.54 0.52
C LEU A 197 -6.87 -17.12 -0.74
N THR A 198 -6.29 -16.26 -1.58
CA THR A 198 -5.55 -16.69 -2.76
C THR A 198 -4.16 -16.06 -2.77
N THR A 199 -3.13 -16.83 -3.08
CA THR A 199 -1.76 -16.29 -3.17
C THR A 199 -1.65 -15.42 -4.40
N CYS A 200 -1.33 -14.14 -4.19
CA CYS A 200 -1.00 -13.21 -5.27
C CYS A 200 0.47 -12.89 -5.17
N THR A 201 1.24 -13.34 -6.15
CA THR A 201 2.69 -13.10 -6.16
C THR A 201 3.20 -12.74 -7.55
N SER A 202 2.37 -12.74 -8.61
CA SER A 202 2.72 -12.39 -9.98
C SER A 202 3.98 -13.02 -10.63
N ALA A 203 4.84 -13.76 -9.90
CA ALA A 203 6.01 -14.44 -10.45
C ALA A 203 5.70 -15.87 -10.93
N GLN A 204 4.55 -16.43 -10.53
CA GLN A 204 4.21 -17.83 -10.83
C GLN A 204 3.06 -18.01 -11.83
N GLY A 205 2.48 -16.92 -12.36
CA GLY A 205 1.17 -16.96 -13.04
C GLY A 205 1.13 -16.64 -14.54
N PHE A 206 2.18 -16.06 -15.13
CA PHE A 206 2.16 -15.63 -16.54
C PHE A 206 3.37 -16.16 -17.31
N TYR A 207 3.34 -17.45 -17.66
CA TYR A 207 4.11 -17.99 -18.79
C TYR A 207 3.42 -17.61 -20.12
N GLY A 208 3.14 -16.32 -20.30
CA GLY A 208 2.67 -15.72 -21.54
C GLY A 208 3.71 -14.70 -21.96
N ASN A 209 4.32 -14.90 -23.13
CA ASN A 209 5.55 -14.23 -23.60
C ASN A 209 5.37 -12.73 -23.96
N ASP A 210 4.52 -11.99 -23.24
CA ASP A 210 4.04 -10.67 -23.66
C ASP A 210 3.62 -9.77 -22.48
N VAL A 211 4.37 -9.77 -21.38
CA VAL A 211 4.20 -8.73 -20.34
C VAL A 211 5.56 -8.14 -19.99
N SER A 212 5.85 -6.97 -20.58
CA SER A 212 7.09 -6.22 -20.36
C SER A 212 7.12 -5.46 -19.03
N ASP A 213 6.03 -5.44 -18.26
CA ASP A 213 5.89 -4.64 -17.04
C ASP A 213 5.36 -5.48 -15.86
N ILE A 214 6.24 -5.79 -14.91
CA ILE A 214 5.92 -6.58 -13.71
C ILE A 214 4.87 -5.91 -12.79
N ASP A 215 4.82 -4.58 -12.81
CA ASP A 215 3.86 -3.76 -12.06
C ASP A 215 2.41 -4.00 -12.52
N GLN A 216 2.20 -4.33 -13.80
CA GLN A 216 0.88 -4.64 -14.34
C GLN A 216 0.40 -6.02 -13.88
N VAL A 217 1.33 -6.97 -13.65
CA VAL A 217 0.98 -8.34 -13.27
C VAL A 217 0.48 -8.39 -11.82
N PHE A 218 1.09 -7.63 -10.91
CA PHE A 218 0.67 -7.61 -9.50
C PHE A 218 -0.75 -7.03 -9.31
N VAL A 219 -1.06 -5.97 -10.04
CA VAL A 219 -2.38 -5.34 -10.01
C VAL A 219 -3.45 -6.27 -10.61
N ALA A 220 -3.10 -7.08 -11.61
CA ALA A 220 -4.01 -8.06 -12.21
C ALA A 220 -4.46 -9.13 -11.22
N ASP A 221 -3.53 -9.74 -10.45
CA ASP A 221 -3.86 -10.75 -9.43
C ASP A 221 -4.85 -10.20 -8.39
N ILE A 222 -4.64 -8.96 -7.91
CA ILE A 222 -5.53 -8.29 -6.96
C ILE A 222 -6.92 -8.06 -7.58
N ILE A 223 -6.97 -7.57 -8.82
CA ILE A 223 -8.22 -7.29 -9.52
C ILE A 223 -9.02 -8.59 -9.71
N ASP A 224 -8.36 -9.69 -10.08
CA ASP A 224 -9.03 -10.96 -10.31
C ASP A 224 -9.51 -11.61 -9.01
N ALA A 225 -8.71 -11.56 -7.94
CA ALA A 225 -9.16 -11.96 -6.61
C ALA A 225 -10.39 -11.13 -6.17
N HIS A 226 -10.36 -9.81 -6.38
CA HIS A 226 -11.48 -8.91 -6.05
C HIS A 226 -12.76 -9.29 -6.79
N LYS A 227 -12.68 -9.53 -8.12
CA LYS A 227 -13.83 -9.98 -8.93
C LYS A 227 -14.41 -11.30 -8.43
N ASN A 228 -13.54 -12.20 -7.96
CA ASN A 228 -13.93 -13.51 -7.43
C ASN A 228 -14.37 -13.47 -5.96
N GLN A 229 -14.43 -12.28 -5.33
CA GLN A 229 -14.73 -12.10 -3.91
C GLN A 229 -13.77 -12.85 -2.98
N GLN A 230 -12.50 -12.93 -3.39
CA GLN A 230 -11.39 -13.56 -2.67
C GLN A 230 -10.47 -12.48 -2.10
N VAL A 231 -9.74 -12.82 -1.04
CA VAL A 231 -8.69 -11.97 -0.49
C VAL A 231 -7.36 -12.38 -1.07
N CYS A 232 -6.80 -11.48 -1.87
CA CYS A 232 -5.45 -11.56 -2.42
C CYS A 232 -4.42 -11.48 -1.28
N SER A 233 -3.78 -12.60 -0.96
CA SER A 233 -2.83 -12.75 0.13
C SER A 233 -1.40 -12.58 -0.38
N LEU A 234 -0.75 -11.56 0.16
CA LEU A 234 0.60 -11.14 -0.19
C LEU A 234 1.52 -11.24 1.01
N THR A 235 2.82 -11.32 0.76
CA THR A 235 3.83 -11.40 1.82
C THR A 235 4.74 -10.19 1.77
N GLY A 236 4.90 -9.53 2.90
CA GLY A 236 5.90 -8.49 3.10
C GLY A 236 6.79 -8.81 4.29
N VAL A 237 8.08 -8.55 4.16
CA VAL A 237 9.05 -8.81 5.24
C VAL A 237 9.24 -7.54 6.05
N GLU A 238 9.00 -7.60 7.36
CA GLU A 238 9.18 -6.45 8.24
C GLU A 238 10.56 -6.47 8.91
N GLY A 239 11.43 -5.57 8.45
CA GLY A 239 12.74 -5.32 9.04
C GLY A 239 13.88 -5.94 8.25
N GLY A 240 14.82 -5.08 7.82
CA GLY A 240 15.98 -5.48 7.03
C GLY A 240 16.98 -6.39 7.75
N HIS A 241 16.87 -6.56 9.07
CA HIS A 241 17.64 -7.56 9.82
C HIS A 241 17.31 -8.99 9.38
N SER A 242 16.13 -9.20 8.78
CA SER A 242 15.71 -10.45 8.12
C SER A 242 16.65 -10.89 6.99
N LEU A 243 17.46 -9.97 6.42
CA LEU A 243 18.42 -10.31 5.36
C LEU A 243 19.71 -10.93 5.89
N GLY A 244 20.01 -10.79 7.18
CA GLY A 244 21.33 -11.16 7.72
C GLY A 244 22.50 -10.46 7.03
N GLY A 245 22.27 -9.31 6.38
CA GLY A 245 23.27 -8.59 5.59
C GLY A 245 23.60 -9.23 4.22
N SER A 246 22.74 -10.10 3.69
CA SER A 246 22.99 -10.85 2.45
C SER A 246 22.02 -10.51 1.31
N LEU A 247 22.56 -10.09 0.17
CA LEU A 247 21.79 -9.90 -1.07
C LEU A 247 21.24 -11.23 -1.63
N ALA A 248 21.93 -12.35 -1.36
CA ALA A 248 21.43 -13.66 -1.76
C ALA A 248 20.16 -14.02 -0.98
N VAL A 249 20.07 -13.64 0.30
CA VAL A 249 18.84 -13.80 1.09
C VAL A 249 17.74 -12.92 0.50
N LEU A 250 18.01 -11.65 0.18
CA LEU A 250 17.02 -10.77 -0.47
C LEU A 250 16.41 -11.39 -1.74
N ARG A 251 17.24 -11.87 -2.67
CA ARG A 251 16.76 -12.53 -3.89
C ARG A 251 15.98 -13.81 -3.60
N THR A 252 16.40 -14.57 -2.59
CA THR A 252 15.69 -15.79 -2.16
C THR A 252 14.31 -15.45 -1.62
N LEU A 253 14.20 -14.42 -0.76
CA LEU A 253 12.93 -13.94 -0.21
C LEU A 253 11.98 -13.50 -1.33
N TYR A 254 12.48 -12.76 -2.32
CA TYR A 254 11.71 -12.39 -3.50
C TYR A 254 11.20 -13.63 -4.28
N ALA A 255 12.09 -14.60 -4.54
CA ALA A 255 11.78 -15.82 -5.27
C ALA A 255 10.72 -16.69 -4.56
N ILE A 256 10.63 -16.65 -3.23
CA ILE A 256 9.62 -17.38 -2.46
C ILE A 256 8.33 -16.57 -2.22
N GLY A 257 8.18 -15.40 -2.85
CA GLY A 257 6.91 -14.66 -2.91
C GLY A 257 6.84 -13.36 -2.10
N VAL A 258 7.95 -12.88 -1.53
CA VAL A 258 7.98 -11.57 -0.83
C VAL A 258 7.89 -10.43 -1.83
N ARG A 259 6.97 -9.47 -1.61
CA ARG A 259 6.71 -8.35 -2.55
C ARG A 259 6.97 -6.96 -1.99
N TYR A 260 7.14 -6.84 -0.68
CA TYR A 260 7.81 -5.68 -0.10
C TYR A 260 8.78 -6.08 1.01
N MET A 261 9.70 -5.19 1.33
CA MET A 261 10.48 -5.26 2.56
C MET A 261 10.51 -3.91 3.25
N THR A 262 10.25 -3.92 4.56
CA THR A 262 10.48 -2.76 5.42
C THR A 262 11.96 -2.64 5.74
N LEU A 263 12.59 -1.51 5.41
CA LEU A 263 14.04 -1.28 5.57
C LEU A 263 14.54 -1.59 6.99
N THR A 264 13.79 -1.12 7.98
CA THR A 264 14.06 -1.33 9.40
C THR A 264 12.73 -1.58 10.11
N SER A 265 12.76 -2.30 11.23
CA SER A 265 11.66 -2.26 12.19
C SER A 265 12.01 -1.19 13.24
N THR A 266 11.81 -1.48 14.53
CA THR A 266 12.18 -0.57 15.62
C THR A 266 13.69 -0.52 15.93
N CYS A 267 14.52 -1.26 15.19
CA CYS A 267 15.96 -1.31 15.39
C CYS A 267 16.73 -0.93 14.12
N HIS A 268 17.89 -0.30 14.31
CA HIS A 268 18.86 -0.07 13.24
C HIS A 268 19.37 -1.42 12.70
N THR A 269 19.61 -1.48 11.40
CA THR A 269 20.43 -2.54 10.79
C THR A 269 21.86 -2.04 10.63
N PRO A 270 22.83 -2.88 10.25
CA PRO A 270 24.19 -2.42 9.92
C PRO A 270 24.26 -1.44 8.73
N TRP A 271 23.15 -1.23 8.01
CA TRP A 271 23.13 -0.50 6.76
C TRP A 271 22.01 0.54 6.62
N ALA A 272 21.06 0.59 7.56
CA ALA A 272 19.97 1.56 7.61
C ALA A 272 19.63 1.95 9.06
N ASP A 273 19.35 3.24 9.27
CA ASP A 273 18.80 3.76 10.52
C ASP A 273 17.28 3.59 10.60
N SER A 274 16.77 3.14 11.76
CA SER A 274 15.33 3.13 12.07
C SER A 274 14.87 4.49 12.62
N SER A 275 13.55 4.69 12.76
CA SER A 275 12.98 5.91 13.36
C SER A 275 13.44 6.20 14.79
N TYR A 276 14.04 5.23 15.49
CA TYR A 276 14.78 5.48 16.74
C TYR A 276 15.95 6.48 16.61
N ALA A 277 16.44 6.74 15.39
CA ALA A 277 17.39 7.82 15.12
C ALA A 277 16.80 9.20 15.43
N ASP A 278 15.49 9.37 15.22
CA ASP A 278 14.75 10.62 15.41
C ASP A 278 14.08 10.72 16.79
N ALA A 279 14.21 9.67 17.62
CA ALA A 279 13.75 9.71 19.01
C ALA A 279 14.51 10.80 19.80
N PRO A 280 13.98 11.31 20.94
CA PRO A 280 14.62 12.38 21.71
C PRO A 280 16.07 12.12 22.14
N THR A 281 16.48 10.84 22.15
CA THR A 281 17.86 10.40 22.44
C THR A 281 18.82 10.56 21.25
N PHE A 282 18.33 10.91 20.06
CA PHE A 282 19.07 11.12 18.81
C PHE A 282 20.11 10.01 18.55
N ASN A 283 19.65 8.75 18.53
CA ASN A 283 20.54 7.58 18.39
C ASN A 283 20.81 7.25 16.91
N MET A 284 21.22 8.25 16.13
CA MET A 284 21.58 8.05 14.72
C MET A 284 22.88 7.24 14.60
N LYS A 285 22.90 6.17 13.79
CA LYS A 285 24.09 5.34 13.57
C LYS A 285 24.78 5.62 12.24
N HIS A 286 23.99 5.82 11.18
CA HIS A 286 24.49 5.87 9.80
C HIS A 286 24.21 7.20 9.10
N GLY A 287 23.26 7.99 9.60
CA GLY A 287 22.75 9.16 8.88
C GLY A 287 21.76 8.77 7.79
N GLY A 288 20.96 7.73 8.02
CA GLY A 288 20.04 7.15 7.03
C GLY A 288 20.57 5.85 6.44
N LEU A 289 20.84 5.82 5.13
CA LEU A 289 21.37 4.65 4.42
C LEU A 289 22.88 4.71 4.21
N THR A 290 23.57 3.64 4.58
CA THR A 290 24.99 3.41 4.20
C THR A 290 25.12 3.19 2.68
N LEU A 291 26.35 3.14 2.15
CA LEU A 291 26.58 2.80 0.74
C LEU A 291 25.98 1.44 0.36
N PHE A 292 26.15 0.43 1.22
CA PHE A 292 25.53 -0.88 1.03
C PHE A 292 24.00 -0.80 1.08
N GLY A 293 23.44 -0.01 2.00
CA GLY A 293 22.00 0.22 2.09
C GLY A 293 21.41 0.88 0.85
N LYS A 294 22.18 1.75 0.18
CA LYS A 294 21.80 2.33 -1.11
C LYS A 294 21.81 1.28 -2.22
N THR A 295 22.81 0.40 -2.28
CA THR A 295 22.83 -0.73 -3.24
C THR A 295 21.67 -1.70 -3.03
N LEU A 296 21.17 -1.84 -1.79
CA LEU A 296 19.98 -2.64 -1.51
C LEU A 296 18.67 -2.01 -1.99
N ALA A 297 18.62 -0.67 -2.05
CA ALA A 297 17.42 0.11 -2.32
C ALA A 297 17.25 0.51 -3.80
N VAL A 298 18.25 0.20 -4.63
CA VAL A 298 18.26 0.40 -6.09
C VAL A 298 18.00 -0.93 -6.75
#